data_AF-A0A1B8QRW1-F1
#
_entry.id   AF-A0A1B8QRW1-F1
#
_cell.length_a   1.000
_cell.length_b   1.000
_cell.length_c   1.000
_cell.angle_alpha   90.00
_cell.angle_beta   90.00
_cell.angle_gamma   90.00
#
_symmetry.space_group_name_H-M   'P 1'
#
loop_
_entity.id
_entity.type
_entity.pdbx_description
1 polymer ?
#
loop_
_entity_poly.entity_id
_entity_poly.type
_entity_poly.pdbx_seq_one_letter_code
_entity_poly.pdbx_strand_id
1 'polypeptide(L)'
;MSDNKNNSQQNDTKGDLETRLADAKATAKSLLNKRKAVVVSEENVVDVATTRSGVDIALWLIAILALISSTLISTYLPRYWAPATSSINQLIITATLVILAVICLAFTHQGQAFKVLLKDAGIELRRVTWPTKNETFKYTWQVIVVMIIVGLIVWLLDNLFNYLLGFILH
;
A
#
# COMPACT_ATOMS: atom_id res chain seq x y z
N MET A 1 10.92 -41.72 67.82
CA MET A 1 11.56 -40.54 67.18
C MET A 1 11.40 -40.53 65.65
N SER A 2 10.99 -41.63 65.02
CA SER A 2 10.97 -41.80 63.56
C SER A 2 9.70 -41.26 62.87
N ASP A 3 8.56 -41.20 63.56
CA ASP A 3 7.27 -40.83 62.94
C ASP A 3 7.16 -39.35 62.54
N ASN A 4 7.90 -38.46 63.21
CA ASN A 4 7.84 -37.00 62.97
C ASN A 4 8.58 -36.57 61.68
N LYS A 5 9.61 -37.33 61.27
CA LYS A 5 10.37 -37.05 60.02
C LYS A 5 9.54 -37.33 58.76
N ASN A 6 8.60 -38.25 58.84
CA ASN A 6 7.80 -38.69 57.70
C ASN A 6 6.70 -37.67 57.38
N ASN A 7 6.12 -37.07 58.43
CA ASN A 7 5.08 -36.04 58.32
C ASN A 7 5.63 -34.72 57.75
N SER A 8 6.84 -34.31 58.17
CA SER A 8 7.50 -33.11 57.64
C SER A 8 7.79 -33.23 56.14
N GLN A 9 8.42 -34.32 55.69
CA GLN A 9 8.70 -34.52 54.26
C GLN A 9 7.44 -34.59 53.39
N GLN A 10 6.35 -35.17 53.88
CA GLN A 10 5.10 -35.27 53.13
C GLN A 10 4.40 -33.91 52.98
N ASN A 11 4.54 -33.02 53.96
CA ASN A 11 4.01 -31.65 53.89
C ASN A 11 4.82 -30.78 52.94
N ASP A 12 6.15 -30.93 52.93
CA ASP A 12 7.05 -30.20 52.02
C ASP A 12 6.79 -30.57 50.56
N THR A 13 6.59 -31.87 50.30
CA THR A 13 6.30 -32.37 48.94
C THR A 13 4.92 -31.93 48.46
N LYS A 14 3.90 -31.89 49.33
CA LYS A 14 2.56 -31.39 48.99
C LYS A 14 2.56 -29.90 48.68
N GLY A 15 3.32 -29.09 49.43
CA GLY A 15 3.47 -27.66 49.18
C GLY A 15 4.14 -27.34 47.83
N ASP A 16 5.16 -28.11 47.46
CA ASP A 16 5.80 -27.99 46.14
C ASP A 16 4.81 -28.29 45.01
N LEU A 17 4.04 -29.38 45.12
CA LEU A 17 3.04 -29.77 44.11
C LEU A 17 1.93 -28.73 43.93
N GLU A 18 1.43 -28.13 45.01
CA GLU A 18 0.43 -27.05 44.96
C GLU A 18 0.99 -25.79 44.26
N THR A 19 2.25 -25.46 44.54
CA THR A 19 2.94 -24.31 43.92
C THR A 19 3.14 -24.55 42.42
N ARG A 20 3.59 -25.74 42.02
CA ARG A 20 3.74 -26.11 40.61
C ARG A 20 2.41 -26.22 39.86
N LEU A 21 1.34 -26.65 40.55
CA LEU A 21 -0.03 -26.67 40.00
C LEU A 21 -0.54 -25.25 39.76
N ALA A 22 -0.29 -24.33 40.69
CA ALA A 22 -0.64 -22.92 40.54
C ALA A 22 0.09 -22.27 39.36
N ASP A 23 1.39 -22.52 39.22
CA ASP A 23 2.21 -22.03 38.10
C ASP A 23 1.78 -22.62 36.75
N ALA A 24 1.46 -23.91 36.71
CA ALA A 24 0.96 -24.58 35.52
C ALA A 24 -0.42 -24.02 35.11
N LYS A 25 -1.32 -23.77 36.07
CA LYS A 25 -2.65 -23.19 35.82
C LYS A 25 -2.55 -21.74 35.36
N ALA A 26 -1.62 -20.96 35.91
CA ALA A 26 -1.34 -19.60 35.46
C ALA A 26 -0.80 -19.58 34.03
N THR A 27 0.13 -20.49 33.71
CA THR A 27 0.68 -20.67 32.36
C THR A 27 -0.41 -21.11 31.38
N ALA A 28 -1.26 -22.08 31.73
CA ALA A 28 -2.35 -22.52 30.88
C ALA A 28 -3.37 -21.40 30.61
N LYS A 29 -3.68 -20.59 31.62
CA LYS A 29 -4.60 -19.44 31.51
C LYS A 29 -4.02 -18.33 30.62
N SER A 30 -2.71 -18.08 30.69
CA SER A 30 -2.04 -17.10 29.82
C SER A 30 -2.03 -17.58 28.36
N LEU A 31 -1.81 -18.87 28.12
CA LEU A 31 -1.87 -19.48 26.80
C LEU A 31 -3.29 -19.47 26.23
N LEU A 32 -4.31 -19.71 27.06
CA LEU A 32 -5.72 -19.58 26.66
C LEU A 32 -6.00 -18.13 26.26
N ASN A 33 -5.61 -17.15 27.09
CA ASN A 33 -5.83 -15.74 26.78
C ASN A 33 -5.10 -15.31 25.50
N LYS A 34 -3.85 -15.76 25.30
CA LYS A 34 -3.06 -15.50 24.10
C LYS A 34 -3.72 -16.13 22.87
N ARG A 35 -4.19 -17.38 22.97
CA ARG A 35 -4.89 -18.07 21.88
C ARG A 35 -6.22 -17.39 21.55
N LYS A 36 -7.00 -16.99 22.57
CA LYS A 36 -8.24 -16.23 22.40
C LYS A 36 -7.99 -14.90 21.68
N ALA A 37 -6.93 -14.17 22.05
CA ALA A 37 -6.57 -12.92 21.39
C ALA A 37 -6.17 -13.10 19.91
N VAL A 38 -5.44 -14.18 19.58
CA VAL A 38 -5.06 -14.49 18.18
C VAL A 38 -6.31 -14.86 17.35
N VAL A 39 -7.18 -15.71 17.87
CA VAL A 39 -8.41 -16.14 17.17
C VAL A 39 -9.35 -14.96 16.91
N VAL A 40 -9.54 -14.06 17.88
CA VAL A 40 -10.35 -12.84 17.71
C VAL A 40 -9.73 -11.93 16.64
N SER A 41 -8.41 -11.81 16.60
CA SER A 41 -7.75 -10.99 15.58
C SER A 41 -7.86 -11.61 14.18
N GLU A 42 -7.79 -12.93 14.03
CA GLU A 42 -8.00 -13.62 12.75
C GLU A 42 -9.43 -13.49 12.26
N GLU A 43 -10.43 -13.69 13.13
CA GLU A 43 -11.87 -13.55 12.83
C GLU A 43 -12.21 -12.14 12.32
N ASN A 44 -11.75 -11.09 13.02
CA ASN A 44 -11.97 -9.71 12.59
C ASN A 44 -11.27 -9.38 11.26
N VAL A 45 -10.10 -9.98 10.98
CA VAL A 45 -9.40 -9.76 9.70
C VAL A 45 -10.09 -10.48 8.55
N VAL A 46 -10.64 -11.69 8.76
CA VAL A 46 -11.41 -12.39 7.73
C VAL A 46 -12.74 -11.72 7.45
N ASP A 47 -13.42 -11.18 8.47
CA ASP A 47 -14.67 -10.43 8.27
C ASP A 47 -14.44 -9.12 7.51
N VAL A 48 -13.32 -8.43 7.74
CA VAL A 48 -12.91 -7.25 6.95
C VAL A 48 -12.54 -7.63 5.51
N ALA A 49 -12.03 -8.84 5.27
CA ALA A 49 -11.73 -9.34 3.92
C ALA A 49 -12.98 -9.83 3.16
N THR A 50 -13.97 -10.38 3.85
CA THR A 50 -15.21 -10.92 3.25
C THR A 50 -16.29 -9.84 3.08
N THR A 51 -16.30 -8.80 3.91
CA THR A 51 -17.27 -7.71 3.79
C THR A 51 -16.82 -6.73 2.71
N ARG A 52 -17.05 -7.10 1.44
CA ARG A 52 -16.97 -6.18 0.31
C ARG A 52 -18.09 -5.14 0.47
N SER A 53 -17.79 -4.05 1.17
CA SER A 53 -18.76 -3.02 1.51
C SER A 53 -19.37 -2.46 0.23
N GLY A 54 -20.70 -2.43 0.13
CA GLY A 54 -21.39 -1.83 -1.03
C GLY A 54 -21.03 -0.36 -1.25
N VAL A 55 -20.52 0.31 -0.21
CA VAL A 55 -19.96 1.67 -0.30
C VAL A 55 -18.69 1.68 -1.15
N ASP A 56 -17.86 0.64 -1.08
CA ASP A 56 -16.61 0.55 -1.87
C ASP A 56 -16.93 0.34 -3.36
N ILE A 57 -17.99 -0.42 -3.68
CA ILE A 57 -18.42 -0.59 -5.07
C ILE A 57 -19.01 0.72 -5.62
N ALA A 58 -19.73 1.46 -4.79
CA ALA A 58 -20.25 2.79 -5.16
C ALA A 58 -19.11 3.79 -5.38
N LEU A 59 -18.08 3.79 -4.51
CA LEU A 59 -16.90 4.64 -4.66
C LEU A 59 -16.08 4.28 -5.91
N TRP A 60 -15.97 2.99 -6.25
CA TRP A 60 -15.35 2.53 -7.49
C TRP A 60 -16.12 2.98 -8.73
N LEU A 61 -17.44 2.87 -8.71
CA LEU A 61 -18.28 3.36 -9.82
C LEU A 61 -18.18 4.87 -9.98
N ILE A 62 -18.16 5.63 -8.88
CA ILE A 62 -17.97 7.08 -8.88
C ILE A 62 -16.57 7.44 -9.43
N ALA A 63 -15.53 6.69 -9.07
CA ALA A 63 -14.18 6.94 -9.58
C ALA A 63 -14.07 6.66 -11.09
N ILE A 64 -14.68 5.58 -11.57
CA ILE A 64 -14.74 5.26 -13.00
C ILE A 64 -15.53 6.34 -13.75
N LEU A 65 -16.69 6.76 -13.21
CA LEU A 65 -17.49 7.85 -13.74
C LEU A 65 -16.71 9.18 -13.75
N ALA A 66 -15.91 9.46 -12.73
CA ALA A 66 -15.07 10.65 -12.65
C ALA A 66 -13.92 10.61 -13.68
N LEU A 67 -13.32 9.43 -13.92
CA LEU A 67 -12.29 9.27 -14.96
C LEU A 67 -12.85 9.44 -16.36
N ILE A 68 -14.01 8.85 -16.63
CA ILE A 68 -14.72 9.05 -17.90
C ILE A 68 -15.14 10.52 -18.03
N SER A 69 -15.65 11.12 -16.95
CA SER A 69 -16.00 12.54 -16.94
C SER A 69 -14.77 13.40 -17.19
N SER A 70 -13.59 13.06 -16.67
CA SER A 70 -12.34 13.81 -16.92
C SER A 70 -12.01 13.90 -18.41
N THR A 71 -12.12 12.79 -19.16
CA THR A 71 -11.88 12.79 -20.61
C THR A 71 -12.95 13.58 -21.37
N LEU A 72 -14.21 13.47 -20.96
CA LEU A 72 -15.32 14.18 -21.60
C LEU A 72 -15.25 15.69 -21.29
N ILE A 73 -14.93 16.08 -20.06
CA ILE A 73 -14.78 17.46 -19.60
C ILE A 73 -13.70 18.18 -20.41
N SER A 74 -12.56 17.52 -20.67
CA SER A 74 -11.51 18.05 -21.54
C SER A 74 -12.01 18.41 -22.94
N THR A 75 -12.97 17.64 -23.47
CA THR A 75 -13.49 17.85 -24.83
C THR A 75 -14.71 18.78 -24.89
N TYR A 76 -15.56 18.83 -23.85
CA TYR A 76 -16.82 19.57 -23.87
C TYR A 76 -16.77 20.93 -23.17
N LEU A 77 -15.86 21.16 -22.20
CA LEU A 77 -15.74 22.45 -21.50
C LEU A 77 -15.54 23.67 -22.42
N PRO A 78 -14.71 23.60 -23.49
CA PRO A 78 -14.47 24.76 -24.36
C PRO A 78 -15.73 25.26 -25.07
N ARG A 79 -16.78 24.44 -25.15
CA ARG A 79 -18.03 24.77 -25.85
C ARG A 79 -19.04 25.52 -24.99
N TYR A 80 -18.95 25.42 -23.66
CA TYR A 80 -19.92 26.02 -22.73
C TYR A 80 -19.32 27.16 -21.88
N TRP A 81 -17.99 27.24 -21.71
CA TRP A 81 -17.35 28.28 -20.89
C TRP A 81 -16.07 28.83 -21.54
N ALA A 82 -16.14 30.05 -22.07
CA ALA A 82 -15.05 30.69 -22.83
C ALA A 82 -13.71 30.85 -22.08
N PRO A 83 -13.64 31.04 -20.74
CA PRO A 83 -12.36 31.09 -20.02
C PRO A 83 -11.69 29.71 -19.83
N ALA A 84 -12.39 28.59 -20.10
CA ALA A 84 -11.81 27.24 -20.11
C ALA A 84 -11.12 26.89 -21.44
N THR A 85 -11.12 27.79 -22.43
CA THR A 85 -10.44 27.53 -23.71
C THR A 85 -8.91 27.50 -23.57
N SER A 86 -8.36 28.13 -22.53
CA SER A 86 -6.92 28.10 -22.27
C SER A 86 -6.46 26.71 -21.78
N SER A 87 -5.43 26.17 -22.43
CA SER A 87 -4.92 24.82 -22.16
C SER A 87 -4.48 24.59 -20.71
N ILE A 88 -4.04 25.65 -20.02
CA ILE A 88 -3.61 25.60 -18.61
C ILE A 88 -4.81 25.41 -17.67
N ASN A 89 -5.94 26.08 -17.91
CA ASN A 89 -7.11 25.99 -17.03
C ASN A 89 -7.77 24.61 -17.11
N GLN A 90 -7.79 23.97 -18.30
CA GLN A 90 -8.28 22.61 -18.47
C GLN A 90 -7.41 21.62 -17.69
N LEU A 91 -6.09 21.76 -17.78
CA LEU A 91 -5.15 20.91 -17.06
C LEU A 91 -5.36 21.00 -15.54
N ILE A 92 -5.58 22.21 -15.01
CA ILE A 92 -5.81 22.41 -13.57
C ILE A 92 -7.12 21.77 -13.13
N ILE A 93 -8.22 21.97 -13.86
CA ILE A 93 -9.55 21.41 -13.52
C ILE A 93 -9.50 19.89 -13.53
N THR A 94 -8.94 19.30 -14.59
CA THR A 94 -8.76 17.85 -14.72
C THR A 94 -7.85 17.30 -13.63
N ALA A 95 -6.70 17.93 -13.38
CA ALA A 95 -5.78 17.48 -12.33
C ALA A 95 -6.45 17.52 -10.94
N THR A 96 -7.20 18.56 -10.63
CA THR A 96 -7.89 18.69 -9.34
C THR A 96 -8.95 17.60 -9.16
N LEU A 97 -9.73 17.29 -10.20
CA LEU A 97 -10.76 16.25 -10.19
C LEU A 97 -10.15 14.86 -10.00
N VAL A 98 -9.04 14.58 -10.70
CA VAL A 98 -8.30 13.31 -10.57
C VAL A 98 -7.72 13.17 -9.17
N ILE A 99 -7.12 14.22 -8.61
CA ILE A 99 -6.58 14.22 -7.25
C ILE A 99 -7.69 13.95 -6.23
N LEU A 100 -8.85 14.61 -6.36
CA LEU A 100 -10.01 14.38 -5.49
C LEU A 100 -10.52 12.94 -5.57
N ALA A 101 -10.63 12.38 -6.78
CA ALA A 101 -11.05 11.00 -6.99
C ALA A 101 -10.05 10.00 -6.35
N VAL A 102 -8.75 10.25 -6.51
CA VAL A 102 -7.68 9.44 -5.91
C VAL A 102 -7.71 9.54 -4.38
N ILE A 103 -7.95 10.71 -3.81
CA ILE A 103 -8.09 10.90 -2.36
C ILE A 103 -9.33 10.16 -1.83
N CYS A 104 -10.48 10.26 -2.52
CA CYS A 104 -11.68 9.51 -2.15
C CYS A 104 -11.47 8.00 -2.23
N LEU A 105 -10.74 7.51 -3.23
CA LEU A 105 -10.33 6.10 -3.33
C LEU A 105 -9.34 5.70 -2.22
N ALA A 106 -8.39 6.56 -1.87
CA ALA A 106 -7.41 6.28 -0.82
C ALA A 106 -8.05 6.22 0.58
N PHE A 107 -9.21 6.83 0.77
CA PHE A 107 -9.99 6.79 2.02
C PHE A 107 -10.98 5.61 2.11
N THR A 108 -11.13 4.79 1.06
CA THR A 108 -11.93 3.55 1.11
C THR A 108 -11.40 2.56 2.15
N HIS A 109 -12.30 1.84 2.81
CA HIS A 109 -12.02 0.95 3.95
C HIS A 109 -10.96 -0.13 3.64
N GLN A 110 -10.84 -0.58 2.38
CA GLN A 110 -9.77 -1.49 1.93
C GLN A 110 -8.35 -0.90 2.05
N GLY A 111 -8.19 0.42 2.11
CA GLY A 111 -6.90 1.10 2.27
C GLY A 111 -6.24 0.84 3.62
N GLN A 112 -7.01 0.53 4.67
CA GLN A 112 -6.44 0.21 5.99
C GLN A 112 -5.78 -1.17 6.02
N ALA A 113 -6.39 -2.18 5.39
CA ALA A 113 -5.78 -3.49 5.21
C ALA A 113 -4.51 -3.39 4.35
N PHE A 114 -4.55 -2.58 3.28
CA PHE A 114 -3.38 -2.32 2.45
C PHE A 114 -2.24 -1.61 3.22
N LYS A 115 -2.54 -0.69 4.14
CA LYS A 115 -1.55 -0.05 5.02
C LYS A 115 -0.85 -1.04 5.95
N VAL A 116 -1.58 -2.04 6.46
CA VAL A 116 -0.98 -3.12 7.27
C VAL A 116 -0.05 -3.97 6.40
N LEU A 117 -0.51 -4.39 5.21
CA LEU A 117 0.31 -5.14 4.26
C LEU A 117 1.56 -4.35 3.80
N LEU A 118 1.45 -3.04 3.58
CA LEU A 118 2.57 -2.15 3.28
C LEU A 118 3.60 -2.11 4.40
N LYS A 119 3.14 -2.09 5.66
CA LYS A 119 4.01 -2.09 6.83
C LYS A 119 4.78 -3.41 6.94
N ASP A 120 4.09 -4.52 6.71
CA ASP A 120 4.68 -5.86 6.74
C ASP A 120 5.65 -6.05 5.55
N ALA A 121 5.28 -5.58 4.35
CA ALA A 121 6.14 -5.56 3.17
C ALA A 121 7.40 -4.69 3.38
N GLY A 122 7.32 -3.58 4.11
CA GLY A 122 8.47 -2.75 4.45
C GLY A 122 9.47 -3.43 5.39
N ILE A 123 8.99 -4.31 6.28
CA ILE A 123 9.84 -5.13 7.15
C ILE A 123 10.55 -6.21 6.35
N GLU A 124 9.85 -6.85 5.40
CA GLU A 124 10.41 -7.87 4.50
C GLU A 124 11.42 -7.27 3.50
N LEU A 125 11.11 -6.09 2.95
CA LEU A 125 11.96 -5.39 1.98
C LEU A 125 13.30 -4.93 2.57
N ARG A 126 13.35 -4.67 3.88
CA ARG A 126 14.60 -4.41 4.61
C ARG A 126 15.50 -5.65 4.73
N ARG A 127 14.96 -6.87 4.55
CA ARG A 127 15.73 -8.12 4.51
C ARG A 127 16.31 -8.40 3.13
N VAL A 128 15.81 -7.72 2.09
CA VAL A 128 16.46 -7.72 0.78
C VAL A 128 17.73 -6.90 0.92
N THR A 129 18.87 -7.58 0.99
CA THR A 129 20.19 -6.98 0.98
C THR A 129 20.37 -6.28 -0.36
N TRP A 130 19.98 -5.01 -0.42
CA TRP A 130 20.11 -4.23 -1.64
C TRP A 130 21.60 -4.09 -2.00
N PRO A 131 21.95 -4.38 -3.26
CA PRO A 131 23.31 -4.25 -3.76
C PRO A 131 23.84 -2.82 -3.55
N THR A 132 25.16 -2.72 -3.44
CA THR A 132 25.86 -1.50 -3.05
C THR A 132 25.54 -0.35 -4.01
N LYS A 133 25.31 0.86 -3.46
CA LYS A 133 24.86 2.03 -4.25
C LYS A 133 25.80 2.34 -5.42
N ASN A 134 27.10 2.11 -5.25
CA ASN A 134 28.13 2.51 -6.19
C ASN A 134 28.11 1.70 -7.49
N GLU A 135 27.62 0.47 -7.48
CA GLU A 135 27.49 -0.36 -8.69
C GLU A 135 26.23 0.01 -9.47
N THR A 136 25.12 0.23 -8.78
CA THR A 136 23.84 0.63 -9.39
C THR A 136 23.95 1.98 -10.11
N PHE A 137 24.63 2.97 -9.52
CA PHE A 137 24.79 4.29 -10.13
C PHE A 137 25.59 4.27 -11.44
N LYS A 138 26.58 3.37 -11.58
CA LYS A 138 27.36 3.24 -12.82
C LYS A 138 26.47 2.88 -14.00
N TYR A 139 25.56 1.92 -13.80
CA TYR A 139 24.65 1.47 -14.84
C TYR A 139 23.53 2.51 -15.10
N THR A 140 22.98 3.15 -14.07
CA THR A 140 21.96 4.21 -14.27
C THR A 140 22.52 5.40 -15.04
N TRP A 141 23.75 5.85 -14.75
CA TRP A 141 24.37 6.95 -15.49
C TRP A 141 24.59 6.61 -16.96
N GLN A 142 25.04 5.38 -17.26
CA GLN A 142 25.18 4.93 -18.63
C GLN A 142 23.84 4.97 -19.39
N VAL A 143 22.74 4.51 -18.78
CA VAL A 143 21.41 4.55 -19.39
C VAL A 143 20.95 5.99 -19.64
N ILE A 144 21.19 6.92 -18.70
CA ILE A 144 20.87 8.34 -18.87
C ILE A 144 21.59 8.93 -20.09
N VAL A 145 22.88 8.62 -20.25
CA VAL A 145 23.65 9.07 -21.41
C VAL A 145 23.03 8.55 -22.71
N VAL A 146 22.65 7.27 -22.76
CA VAL A 146 21.99 6.71 -23.96
C VAL A 146 20.63 7.38 -24.21
N MET A 147 19.83 7.64 -23.18
CA MET A 147 18.54 8.34 -23.33
C MET A 147 18.70 9.76 -23.91
N ILE A 148 19.74 10.49 -23.50
CA ILE A 148 20.05 11.82 -24.05
C ILE A 148 20.42 11.71 -25.54
N ILE A 149 21.27 10.74 -25.89
CA ILE A 149 21.67 10.53 -27.30
C ILE A 149 20.46 10.18 -28.16
N VAL A 150 19.63 9.23 -27.73
CA VAL A 150 18.42 8.83 -28.46
C VAL A 150 17.45 10.00 -28.57
N GLY A 151 17.23 10.75 -27.49
CA GLY A 151 16.37 11.93 -27.49
C GLY A 151 16.88 13.01 -28.45
N LEU A 152 18.19 13.25 -28.52
CA LEU A 152 18.79 14.18 -29.47
C LEU A 152 18.63 13.70 -30.93
N ILE A 153 18.80 12.40 -31.19
CA ILE A 153 18.62 11.83 -32.53
C ILE A 153 17.16 11.98 -32.98
N VAL A 154 16.20 11.63 -32.12
CA VAL A 154 14.77 11.76 -32.39
C VAL A 154 14.43 13.23 -32.62
N TRP A 155 14.88 14.14 -31.74
CA TRP A 155 14.67 15.57 -31.91
C TRP A 155 15.24 16.08 -33.24
N LEU A 156 16.45 15.67 -33.62
CA LEU A 156 17.04 16.07 -34.90
C LEU A 156 16.23 15.56 -36.09
N LEU A 157 15.79 14.30 -36.04
CA LEU A 157 14.94 13.69 -37.07
C LEU A 157 13.58 14.39 -37.16
N ASP A 158 12.95 14.71 -36.03
CA ASP A 158 11.71 15.46 -35.98
C ASP A 158 11.87 16.84 -36.64
N ASN A 159 12.95 17.57 -36.32
CA ASN A 159 13.22 18.85 -36.98
C ASN A 159 13.46 18.70 -38.49
N LEU A 160 14.18 17.65 -38.90
CA LEU A 160 14.43 17.36 -40.31
C LEU A 160 13.13 17.04 -41.05
N PHE A 161 12.25 16.22 -40.47
CA PHE A 161 10.95 15.92 -41.05
C PHE A 161 10.07 17.16 -41.14
N ASN A 162 10.03 18.01 -40.10
CA ASN A 162 9.29 19.27 -40.15
C ASN A 162 9.81 20.18 -41.28
N TYR A 163 11.13 20.24 -41.48
CA TYR A 163 11.73 21.01 -42.57
C TYR A 163 11.38 20.43 -43.95
N LEU A 164 11.47 19.11 -44.13
CA LEU A 164 11.10 18.42 -45.38
C LEU A 164 9.61 18.59 -45.71
N LEU A 165 8.74 18.45 -44.70
CA LEU A 165 7.30 18.67 -44.84
C LEU A 165 7.00 20.14 -45.17
N GLY A 166 7.74 21.10 -44.59
CA GLY A 166 7.63 22.51 -44.96
C GLY A 166 8.00 22.77 -46.42
N PHE A 167 9.01 22.06 -46.94
CA PHE A 167 9.43 22.16 -48.35
C PHE A 167 8.43 21.52 -49.32
N ILE A 168 7.75 20.43 -48.93
CA ILE A 168 6.76 19.77 -49.82
C ILE A 168 5.40 20.48 -49.81
N LEU A 169 5.04 21.16 -48.72
CA LEU A 169 3.76 21.88 -48.60
C LEU A 169 3.79 23.30 -49.18
N HIS A 170 4.95 23.75 -49.65
CA HIS A 170 5.15 25.00 -50.38
C HIS A 170 5.26 24.70 -51.88
#